data_AF-A0A7X5D366-F1
#
_entry.id   AF-A0A7X5D366-F1
#
_cell.length_a   1.000
_cell.length_b   1.000
_cell.length_c   1.000
_cell.angle_alpha   90.00
_cell.angle_beta   90.00
_cell.angle_gamma   90.00
#
_symmetry.space_group_name_H-M   'P 1'
#
loop_
_entity.id
_entity.type
_entity.pdbx_description
1 polymer ?
#
loop_
_entity_poly.entity_id
_entity_poly.type
_entity_poly.pdbx_seq_one_letter_code
_entity_poly.pdbx_strand_id
1 'polypeptide(L)' 'MKRYPIDKLYEEMEFIAYYNHWDYETLMNMEHRERAKWCQQISKINQNINGEKEKKNIFDI' A
#
# COMPACT_ATOMS: atom_id res chain seq x y z
N MET A 1 18.34 8.23 -11.53
CA MET A 1 17.22 7.26 -11.53
C MET A 1 17.42 6.28 -10.39
N LYS A 2 16.64 6.35 -9.30
CA LYS A 2 16.57 5.25 -8.31
C LYS A 2 15.66 4.19 -8.92
N ARG A 3 16.18 2.99 -9.13
CA ARG A 3 15.36 1.84 -9.55
C ARG A 3 14.39 1.53 -8.43
N TYR A 4 13.13 1.26 -8.77
CA TYR A 4 12.15 0.86 -7.79
C TYR A 4 12.50 -0.55 -7.28
N PRO A 5 12.62 -0.78 -5.97
CA PRO A 5 12.92 -2.11 -5.45
C PRO A 5 11.75 -3.05 -5.77
N ILE A 6 12.05 -4.19 -6.38
CA ILE A 6 11.05 -5.21 -6.70
C ILE A 6 10.37 -5.72 -5.43
N ASP A 7 11.12 -5.80 -4.33
CA ASP A 7 10.58 -6.25 -3.04
C ASP A 7 9.48 -5.30 -2.54
N LYS A 8 9.69 -3.98 -2.67
CA LYS A 8 8.71 -2.97 -2.30
C LYS A 8 7.45 -3.02 -3.17
N LEU A 9 7.57 -3.43 -4.43
CA LEU A 9 6.41 -3.63 -5.32
C LEU A 9 5.51 -4.74 -4.77
N TYR A 10 6.09 -5.89 -4.43
CA TYR A 10 5.32 -7.02 -3.92
C TYR A 10 4.71 -6.72 -2.55
N GLU A 11 5.44 -6.02 -1.66
CA GLU A 11 4.89 -5.56 -0.37
C GLU A 11 3.66 -4.64 -0.54
N GLU A 12 3.73 -3.66 -1.46
CA GLU A 12 2.58 -2.78 -1.75
C GLU A 12 1.40 -3.57 -2.32
N MET A 13 1.66 -4.50 -3.24
CA MET A 13 0.62 -5.34 -3.84
C MET A 13 -0.03 -6.26 -2.81
N GLU A 14 0.76 -6.93 -1.97
CA GLU A 14 0.25 -7.81 -0.91
C GLU A 14 -0.60 -7.03 0.09
N PHE A 15 -0.15 -5.83 0.49
CA PHE A 15 -0.91 -4.96 1.38
C PHE A 15 -2.25 -4.55 0.78
N ILE A 16 -2.26 -4.11 -0.49
CA ILE A 16 -3.52 -3.72 -1.14
C ILE A 16 -4.43 -4.93 -1.33
N ALA A 17 -3.89 -6.09 -1.74
CA ALA A 17 -4.63 -7.33 -1.92
C ALA A 17 -5.28 -7.79 -0.60
N TYR A 18 -4.58 -7.69 0.52
CA TYR A 18 -5.09 -8.08 1.83
C TYR A 18 -6.33 -7.27 2.24
N TYR A 19 -6.34 -5.95 1.99
CA TYR A 19 -7.42 -5.06 2.42
C TYR A 19 -8.54 -4.88 1.40
N ASN A 20 -8.24 -4.89 0.10
CA ASN A 20 -9.23 -4.63 -0.96
C ASN A 20 -9.62 -5.89 -1.73
N HIS A 21 -8.92 -7.01 -1.52
CA HIS A 21 -9.16 -8.28 -2.20
C HIS A 21 -9.11 -8.18 -3.73
N TRP A 22 -8.30 -7.25 -4.24
CA TRP A 22 -8.03 -7.15 -5.67
C TRP A 22 -7.10 -8.26 -6.13
N ASP A 23 -7.28 -8.68 -7.38
CA ASP A 23 -6.49 -9.72 -7.99
C ASP A 23 -5.09 -9.22 -8.39
N TYR A 24 -4.20 -10.18 -8.65
CA TYR A 24 -2.81 -9.92 -9.03
C TYR A 24 -2.68 -9.10 -10.32
N GLU A 25 -3.52 -9.37 -11.32
CA GLU A 25 -3.45 -8.70 -12.63
C GLU A 25 -3.83 -7.23 -12.51
N THR A 26 -4.92 -6.94 -11.77
CA THR A 26 -5.33 -5.57 -11.46
C THR A 26 -4.20 -4.79 -10.76
N LEU A 27 -3.58 -5.39 -9.76
CA LEU A 27 -2.51 -4.74 -8.98
C LEU A 27 -1.21 -4.52 -9.79
N MET A 28 -0.88 -5.48 -10.67
CA MET A 28 0.30 -5.40 -11.53
C MET A 28 0.14 -4.31 -12.61
N ASN A 29 -1.09 -4.08 -13.07
CA ASN A 29 -1.41 -3.04 -14.05
C ASN A 29 -1.50 -1.62 -13.45
N MET A 30 -1.45 -1.46 -12.13
CA MET A 30 -1.45 -0.14 -11.50
C MET A 30 -0.14 0.62 -11.71
N GLU A 31 -0.25 1.93 -11.83
CA GLU A 31 0.91 2.82 -11.77
C GLU A 31 1.51 2.81 -10.35
N HIS A 32 2.84 2.97 -10.25
CA HIS A 32 3.50 2.97 -8.93
C HIS A 32 2.93 4.05 -7.98
N ARG A 33 2.63 5.24 -8.51
CA ARG A 33 2.01 6.32 -7.72
C ARG A 33 0.61 5.96 -7.23
N GLU A 34 -0.12 5.18 -8.00
CA GLU A 34 -1.46 4.74 -7.64
C GLU A 34 -1.42 3.73 -6.50
N ARG A 35 -0.55 2.71 -6.58
CA ARG A 35 -0.34 1.77 -5.47
C ARG A 35 0.08 2.47 -4.19
N ALA A 36 1.03 3.40 -4.26
CA ALA A 36 1.46 4.17 -3.10
C ALA A 36 0.31 4.97 -2.47
N LYS A 37 -0.55 5.59 -3.29
CA LYS A 37 -1.74 6.30 -2.82
C LYS A 37 -2.72 5.36 -2.12
N TRP A 38 -2.98 4.18 -2.67
CA TRP A 38 -3.85 3.17 -2.05
C TRP A 38 -3.30 2.72 -0.69
N CYS A 39 -1.99 2.45 -0.60
CA CYS A 39 -1.35 2.10 0.67
C CYS A 39 -1.55 3.18 1.74
N GLN A 40 -1.46 4.47 1.37
CA GLN A 40 -1.74 5.60 2.28
C GLN A 40 -3.21 5.66 2.71
N GLN A 41 -4.16 5.46 1.79
CA GLN A 41 -5.59 5.50 2.12
C GLN A 41 -5.98 4.38 3.08
N ILE A 42 -5.53 3.15 2.79
CA ILE A 42 -5.78 1.99 3.65
C ILE A 42 -5.22 2.23 5.05
N SER A 43 -3.96 2.72 5.13
CA SER A 43 -3.33 3.04 6.41
C SER A 43 -4.11 4.10 7.20
N LYS A 44 -4.58 5.16 6.53
CA LYS A 44 -5.41 6.21 7.15
C LYS A 44 -6.74 5.65 7.70
N ILE A 45 -7.41 4.77 6.95
CA ILE A 45 -8.65 4.13 7.39
C ILE A 45 -8.38 3.25 8.61
N ASN A 46 -7.34 2.42 8.57
CA ASN A 46 -6.98 1.53 9.68
C ASN A 46 -6.63 2.29 10.96
N GLN A 47 -5.89 3.40 10.85
CA GLN A 47 -5.59 4.27 11.98
C GLN A 47 -6.87 4.87 12.59
N ASN A 48 -7.82 5.30 11.75
CA ASN A 48 -9.10 5.85 12.22
C ASN A 48 -9.97 4.80 12.91
N ILE A 49 -10.03 3.58 12.38
CA ILE A 49 -10.86 2.48 12.92
C ILE A 49 -10.31 2.01 14.26
N ASN A 50 -8.99 1.84 14.38
CA ASN A 50 -8.39 1.32 15.61
C ASN A 50 -8.28 2.35 16.73
N GLY A 51 -8.59 3.63 16.48
CA GLY A 51 -8.42 4.71 17.46
C GLY A 51 -6.97 4.92 17.90
N GLU A 52 -6.03 4.27 17.23
CA GLU A 52 -4.60 4.31 17.50
C GLU A 52 -4.04 5.58 16.87
N LYS A 53 -4.04 6.67 17.65
CA LYS A 53 -3.23 7.84 17.35
C LYS A 53 -1.77 7.38 17.25
N GLU A 54 -1.17 7.52 16.06
CA GLU A 54 0.28 7.43 15.80
C GLU A 54 0.91 6.06 15.49
N LYS A 55 0.25 5.16 14.74
CA LYS A 55 1.02 4.12 14.02
C LYS A 55 1.55 4.67 12.70
N LYS A 56 2.87 4.93 12.62
CA LYS A 56 3.55 5.31 11.35
C LYS A 56 3.18 4.32 10.25
N ASN A 57 2.85 4.83 9.07
CA ASN A 57 2.63 3.97 7.92
C ASN A 57 3.96 3.26 7.61
N ILE A 58 3.90 1.93 7.46
CA ILE A 58 5.07 1.07 7.21
C ILE A 58 5.75 1.47 5.89
N PHE A 59 5.03 2.15 5.00
CA PHE A 59 5.50 2.65 3.72
C PHE A 59 6.06 4.08 3.74
N ASP A 60 5.97 4.80 4.87
CA ASP A 60 6.59 6.13 5.04
C ASP A 60 8.10 5.97 5.30
N ILE A 61 8.92 6.08 4.24
CA ILE A 61 10.39 6.08 4.28
C ILE A 61 10.93 7.42 3.80
#